data_AF-A0A1A7BK22-F1
#
_entry.id   AF-A0A1A7BK22-F1
#
_cell.length_a   1.000
_cell.length_b   1.000
_cell.length_c   1.000
_cell.angle_alpha   90.00
_cell.angle_beta   90.00
_cell.angle_gamma   90.00
#
_symmetry.space_group_name_H-M   'P 1'
#
loop_
_entity.id
_entity.type
_entity.pdbx_description
1 polymer ?
#
loop_
_entity_poly.entity_id
_entity_poly.type
_entity_poly.pdbx_seq_one_letter_code
_entity_poly.pdbx_strand_id
1 'polypeptide(L)'
;MSSALLLAALVAAWQPSKALAAEEDTQFWLMTFATGEVADGTTLTVDGSQRWRSDGRGGDQQTLRFNIDRQLAKGLRVGGGMMVLDAGGLTELRPHQQITLTRGRFESRTRLEERFFDGADRMELRLRQRILYTQPIARGWRATLNGEWFALLQGRNSGQGASTEQWRAQIAVVHRLDKRLEVGAGYWLVVFPRGERSDRISHVPLTTITWHF
;
A
#
# COMPACT_ATOMS: atom_id res chain seq x y z
N MET A 1 19.42 32.11 22.08
CA MET A 1 18.03 32.63 21.92
C MET A 1 17.31 32.12 20.66
N SER A 2 17.99 31.64 19.61
CA SER A 2 17.35 31.20 18.35
C SER A 2 16.58 29.86 18.44
N SER A 3 17.08 28.86 19.18
CA SER A 3 16.49 27.51 19.22
C SER A 3 15.15 27.43 19.97
N ALA A 4 14.95 28.28 21.00
CA ALA A 4 13.73 28.30 21.79
C ALA A 4 12.54 28.90 21.01
N LEU A 5 12.81 29.90 20.16
CA LEU A 5 11.82 30.50 19.27
C LEU A 5 11.37 29.53 18.17
N LEU A 6 12.30 28.73 17.62
CA LEU A 6 11.99 27.65 16.68
C LEU A 6 11.15 26.55 17.32
N LEU A 7 11.47 26.15 18.56
CA LEU A 7 10.70 25.16 19.30
C LEU A 7 9.28 25.67 19.63
N ALA A 8 9.16 26.94 20.04
CA ALA A 8 7.89 27.58 20.30
C ALA A 8 7.03 27.73 19.02
N ALA A 9 7.66 28.05 17.89
CA ALA A 9 6.98 28.10 16.59
C ALA A 9 6.51 26.72 16.12
N LEU A 10 7.30 25.66 16.35
CA LEU A 10 6.89 24.28 16.06
C LEU A 10 5.72 23.83 16.94
N VAL A 11 5.73 24.17 18.23
CA VAL A 11 4.63 23.86 19.16
C VAL A 11 3.37 24.68 18.84
N ALA A 12 3.52 25.93 18.41
CA ALA A 12 2.41 26.78 17.97
C ALA A 12 1.84 26.37 16.60
N ALA A 13 2.66 25.79 15.72
CA ALA A 13 2.20 25.17 14.47
C ALA A 13 1.48 23.84 14.70
N TRP A 14 1.61 23.25 15.89
CA TRP A 14 0.95 22.01 16.32
C TRP A 14 -0.28 22.25 17.20
N GLN A 15 -0.91 23.42 17.12
CA GLN A 15 -2.20 23.61 17.79
C GLN A 15 -3.22 22.63 17.19
N PRO A 16 -3.89 21.79 18.01
CA PRO A 16 -4.93 20.90 17.53
C PRO A 16 -6.08 21.75 17.00
N SER A 17 -6.14 21.93 15.68
CA SER A 17 -7.29 22.55 15.06
C SER A 17 -8.48 21.62 15.26
N LYS A 18 -9.53 22.10 15.94
CA LYS A 18 -10.88 21.53 15.84
C LYS A 18 -11.45 21.82 14.45
N ALA A 19 -10.74 21.44 13.39
CA ALA A 19 -11.34 21.23 12.09
C ALA A 19 -12.32 20.07 12.26
N LEU A 20 -13.44 20.07 11.52
CA LEU A 20 -14.37 18.95 11.41
C LEU A 20 -13.57 17.64 11.38
N ALA A 21 -13.47 16.96 12.52
CA ALA A 21 -12.43 15.95 12.68
C ALA A 21 -12.66 14.90 11.59
N ALA A 22 -11.65 14.71 10.75
CA ALA A 22 -11.64 13.57 9.85
C ALA A 22 -11.94 12.33 10.71
N GLU A 23 -12.69 11.39 10.19
CA GLU A 23 -12.98 10.19 10.97
C GLU A 23 -11.70 9.34 10.98
N GLU A 24 -10.88 9.53 12.01
CA GLU A 24 -9.55 8.93 12.11
C GLU A 24 -9.57 7.59 12.85
N ASP A 25 -8.67 6.68 12.47
CA ASP A 25 -8.41 5.46 13.23
C ASP A 25 -6.96 5.01 13.14
N THR A 26 -6.55 4.17 14.08
CA THR A 26 -5.24 3.52 14.07
C THR A 26 -5.39 2.03 13.83
N GLN A 27 -4.54 1.48 12.98
CA GLN A 27 -4.53 0.08 12.59
C GLN A 27 -3.10 -0.43 12.59
N PHE A 28 -2.90 -1.73 12.71
CA PHE A 28 -1.57 -2.32 12.56
C PHE A 28 -1.54 -3.26 11.36
N TRP A 29 -0.45 -3.26 10.60
CA TRP A 29 -0.33 -4.14 9.43
C TRP A 29 0.99 -4.91 9.44
N LEU A 30 0.90 -6.24 9.54
CA LEU A 30 2.02 -7.15 9.32
C LEU A 30 1.95 -7.69 7.90
N MET A 31 3.05 -7.56 7.15
CA MET A 31 3.19 -8.09 5.80
C MET A 31 4.40 -9.03 5.73
N THR A 32 4.21 -10.20 5.14
CA THR A 32 5.26 -11.18 4.88
C THR A 32 5.36 -11.42 3.39
N PHE A 33 6.59 -11.54 2.89
CA PHE A 33 6.88 -11.73 1.47
C PHE A 33 7.88 -12.87 1.31
N ALA A 34 7.64 -13.76 0.35
CA ALA A 34 8.62 -14.68 -0.21
C ALA A 34 8.81 -14.31 -1.68
N THR A 35 10.02 -13.96 -2.08
CA THR A 35 10.30 -13.47 -3.44
C THR A 35 11.60 -14.04 -4.00
N GLY A 36 11.65 -14.31 -5.30
CA GLY A 36 12.82 -14.92 -5.91
C GLY A 36 12.72 -14.98 -7.42
N GLU A 37 13.87 -15.14 -8.08
CA GLU A 37 13.93 -15.36 -9.52
C GLU A 37 13.65 -16.83 -9.83
N VAL A 38 12.61 -17.09 -10.63
CA VAL A 38 12.16 -18.46 -10.97
C VAL A 38 12.53 -18.87 -12.40
N ALA A 39 12.91 -17.90 -13.22
CA ALA A 39 13.49 -18.07 -14.54
C ALA A 39 14.20 -16.76 -14.91
N ASP A 40 15.08 -16.77 -15.92
CA ASP A 40 15.85 -15.59 -16.36
C ASP A 40 14.97 -14.35 -16.52
N GLY A 41 15.09 -13.35 -15.65
CA GLY A 41 14.29 -12.12 -15.68
C GLY A 41 12.81 -12.29 -15.28
N THR A 42 12.41 -13.43 -14.71
CA THR A 42 11.08 -13.68 -14.14
C THR A 42 11.16 -13.80 -12.63
N THR A 43 10.45 -12.92 -11.91
CA THR A 43 10.36 -12.94 -10.45
C THR A 43 8.99 -13.44 -10.01
N LEU A 44 8.97 -14.41 -9.09
CA LEU A 44 7.79 -14.80 -8.34
C LEU A 44 7.81 -14.09 -6.99
N THR A 45 6.66 -13.59 -6.56
CA THR A 45 6.44 -13.09 -5.21
C THR A 45 5.16 -13.66 -4.65
N VAL A 46 5.23 -14.26 -3.47
CA VAL A 46 4.07 -14.64 -2.66
C VAL A 46 4.05 -13.71 -1.44
N ASP A 47 2.93 -13.03 -1.21
CA ASP A 47 2.75 -12.16 -0.04
C ASP A 47 1.55 -12.57 0.80
N GLY A 48 1.75 -12.58 2.11
CA GLY A 48 0.72 -12.80 3.12
C GLY A 48 0.62 -11.56 4.00
N SER A 49 -0.57 -11.20 4.47
CA SER A 49 -0.69 -10.09 5.42
C SER A 49 -1.85 -10.23 6.39
N GLN A 50 -1.65 -9.68 7.58
CA GLN A 50 -2.65 -9.51 8.62
C GLN A 50 -2.72 -8.02 8.96
N ARG A 51 -3.92 -7.46 8.92
CA ARG A 51 -4.18 -6.06 9.26
C ARG A 51 -5.24 -6.01 10.34
N TRP A 52 -4.83 -5.56 11.53
CA TRP A 52 -5.70 -5.42 12.69
C TRP A 52 -6.43 -4.09 12.64
N ARG A 53 -7.77 -4.14 12.74
CA ARG A 53 -8.64 -2.95 12.61
C ARG A 53 -9.88 -3.13 13.47
N SER A 54 -10.48 -2.02 13.91
CA SER A 54 -11.74 -2.08 14.67
C SER A 54 -12.90 -2.64 13.83
N ASP A 55 -13.89 -3.26 14.47
CA ASP A 55 -15.09 -3.79 13.79
C ASP A 55 -15.85 -2.72 12.97
N GLY A 56 -15.90 -1.48 13.46
CA GLY A 56 -16.45 -0.34 12.71
C GLY A 56 -15.73 -0.01 11.38
N ARG A 57 -14.62 -0.70 11.09
CA ARG A 57 -13.82 -0.62 9.85
C ARG A 57 -13.90 -1.89 9.01
N GLY A 58 -14.85 -2.77 9.30
CA GLY A 58 -14.99 -4.08 8.65
C GLY A 58 -14.06 -5.14 9.24
N GLY A 59 -13.70 -4.98 10.52
CA GLY A 59 -12.89 -5.92 11.28
C GLY A 59 -11.48 -6.14 10.74
N ASP A 60 -10.82 -7.17 11.27
CA ASP A 60 -9.52 -7.61 10.81
C ASP A 60 -9.55 -8.02 9.33
N GLN A 61 -8.41 -7.87 8.67
CA GLN A 61 -8.25 -8.22 7.26
C GLN A 61 -7.04 -9.14 7.07
N GLN A 62 -7.25 -10.22 6.32
CA GLN A 62 -6.22 -11.15 5.91
C GLN A 62 -6.08 -11.16 4.40
N THR A 63 -4.85 -11.37 3.93
CA THR A 63 -4.59 -11.43 2.51
C THR A 63 -3.57 -12.50 2.17
N LEU A 64 -3.78 -13.17 1.05
CA LEU A 64 -2.78 -13.97 0.38
C LEU A 64 -2.72 -13.56 -1.08
N ARG A 65 -1.55 -13.28 -1.61
CA ARG A 65 -1.33 -12.92 -3.01
C ARG A 65 -0.16 -13.69 -3.57
N PHE A 66 -0.25 -14.03 -4.85
CA PHE A 66 0.91 -14.33 -5.67
C PHE A 66 1.01 -13.31 -6.80
N ASN A 67 2.23 -13.06 -7.26
CA ASN A 67 2.52 -12.14 -8.35
C ASN A 67 3.71 -12.66 -9.14
N ILE A 68 3.61 -12.63 -10.46
CA ILE A 68 4.69 -12.95 -11.39
C ILE A 68 4.99 -11.72 -12.24
N ASP A 69 6.26 -11.30 -12.27
CA ASP A 69 6.73 -10.17 -13.08
C ASP A 69 7.87 -10.63 -13.99
N ARG A 70 7.82 -10.21 -15.26
CA ARG A 70 8.88 -10.42 -16.25
C ARG A 70 9.55 -9.09 -16.58
N GLN A 71 10.87 -9.07 -16.56
CA GLN A 71 11.68 -7.98 -17.10
C GLN A 71 11.67 -8.07 -18.63
N LEU A 72 11.15 -7.03 -19.30
CA LEU A 72 11.09 -6.98 -20.77
C LEU A 72 12.21 -6.14 -21.39
N ALA A 73 12.66 -5.12 -20.68
CA ALA A 73 13.79 -4.26 -21.05
C ALA A 73 14.36 -3.63 -19.79
N LYS A 74 15.55 -3.03 -19.83
CA LYS A 74 16.14 -2.36 -18.65
C LYS A 74 15.16 -1.34 -18.04
N GLY A 75 14.77 -1.58 -16.79
CA GLY A 75 13.83 -0.70 -16.07
C GLY A 75 12.35 -0.89 -16.42
N LEU A 76 11.98 -1.83 -17.29
CA LEU A 76 10.58 -2.17 -17.60
C LEU A 76 10.25 -3.61 -17.15
N ARG A 77 9.29 -3.74 -16.24
CA ARG A 77 8.68 -5.01 -15.85
C ARG A 77 7.18 -5.01 -16.18
N VAL A 78 6.68 -6.14 -16.64
CA VAL A 78 5.25 -6.40 -16.85
C VAL A 78 4.89 -7.68 -16.14
N GLY A 79 3.72 -7.71 -15.52
CA GLY A 79 3.31 -8.86 -14.75
C GLY A 79 1.87 -8.78 -14.31
N GLY A 80 1.53 -9.67 -13.40
CA GLY A 80 0.19 -9.79 -12.86
C GLY A 80 0.15 -10.82 -11.74
N GLY A 81 -1.03 -11.02 -11.19
CA GLY A 81 -1.21 -11.96 -10.11
C GLY A 81 -2.65 -12.04 -9.67
N MET A 82 -2.85 -12.69 -8.55
CA MET A 82 -4.15 -12.76 -7.90
C MET A 82 -3.99 -12.71 -6.40
N MET A 83 -4.94 -12.05 -5.76
CA MET A 83 -5.06 -11.91 -4.33
C MET A 83 -6.40 -12.47 -3.88
N VAL A 84 -6.36 -13.22 -2.78
CA VAL A 84 -7.53 -13.50 -1.95
C VAL A 84 -7.45 -12.58 -0.74
N LEU A 85 -8.55 -11.90 -0.43
CA LEU A 85 -8.69 -11.05 0.73
C LEU A 85 -9.90 -11.52 1.53
N ASP A 86 -9.72 -11.67 2.83
CA ASP A 86 -10.81 -11.82 3.79
C ASP A 86 -10.87 -10.56 4.65
N ALA A 87 -12.06 -10.00 4.84
CA ALA A 87 -12.30 -8.91 5.76
C ALA A 87 -13.69 -9.03 6.38
N GLY A 88 -13.75 -9.28 7.69
CA GLY A 88 -15.03 -9.33 8.42
C GLY A 88 -16.01 -10.36 7.87
N GLY A 89 -15.51 -11.50 7.38
CA GLY A 89 -16.34 -12.59 6.82
C GLY A 89 -16.75 -12.42 5.35
N LEU A 90 -16.26 -11.39 4.67
CA LEU A 90 -16.41 -11.22 3.22
C LEU A 90 -15.13 -11.63 2.50
N THR A 91 -15.27 -12.48 1.48
CA THR A 91 -14.15 -12.85 0.61
C THR A 91 -14.14 -11.97 -0.63
N GLU A 92 -12.95 -11.52 -1.01
CA GLU A 92 -12.68 -10.83 -2.26
C GLU A 92 -11.61 -11.58 -3.06
N LEU A 93 -11.93 -11.92 -4.30
CA LEU A 93 -10.95 -12.36 -5.29
C LEU A 93 -10.53 -11.18 -6.14
N ARG A 94 -9.23 -10.98 -6.28
CA ARG A 94 -8.67 -9.82 -6.97
C ARG A 94 -7.52 -10.20 -7.90
N PRO A 95 -7.79 -10.64 -9.13
CA PRO A 95 -6.77 -10.66 -10.17
C PRO A 95 -6.32 -9.24 -10.54
N HIS A 96 -5.10 -9.15 -11.04
CA HIS A 96 -4.54 -7.87 -11.48
C HIS A 96 -3.46 -8.05 -12.54
N GLN A 97 -3.28 -7.01 -13.35
CA GLN A 97 -2.15 -6.86 -14.26
C GLN A 97 -1.44 -5.54 -13.96
N GLN A 98 -0.14 -5.50 -14.21
CA GLN A 98 0.68 -4.35 -13.85
C GLN A 98 1.85 -4.12 -14.80
N ILE A 99 2.24 -2.85 -14.87
CA ILE A 99 3.46 -2.38 -15.52
C ILE A 99 4.24 -1.59 -14.48
N THR A 100 5.54 -1.87 -14.40
CA THR A 100 6.46 -1.21 -13.49
C THR A 100 7.63 -0.62 -14.28
N LEU A 101 7.88 0.67 -14.07
CA LEU A 101 8.97 1.43 -14.66
C LEU A 101 9.95 1.85 -13.57
N THR A 102 11.24 1.56 -13.75
CA THR A 102 12.30 1.89 -12.80
C THR A 102 13.34 2.77 -13.47
N ARG A 103 13.66 3.90 -12.83
CA ARG A 103 14.73 4.81 -13.25
C ARG A 103 15.49 5.32 -12.03
N GLY A 104 16.75 4.89 -11.90
CA GLY A 104 17.59 5.24 -10.77
C GLY A 104 16.98 4.76 -9.46
N ARG A 105 16.68 5.69 -8.55
CA ARG A 105 16.06 5.40 -7.24
C ARG A 105 14.53 5.42 -7.25
N PHE A 106 13.92 5.72 -8.39
CA PHE A 106 12.48 5.82 -8.55
C PHE A 106 11.90 4.59 -9.24
N GLU A 107 10.76 4.15 -8.74
CA GLU A 107 9.90 3.15 -9.37
C GLU A 107 8.48 3.73 -9.50
N SER A 108 7.89 3.62 -10.68
CA SER A 108 6.49 3.91 -10.94
C SER A 108 5.77 2.62 -11.30
N ARG A 109 4.58 2.40 -10.77
CA ARG A 109 3.76 1.23 -11.11
C ARG A 109 2.32 1.63 -11.40
N THR A 110 1.84 1.18 -12.56
CA THR A 110 0.43 1.23 -12.92
C THR A 110 -0.12 -0.20 -12.81
N ARG A 111 -1.25 -0.36 -12.13
CA ARG A 111 -1.91 -1.66 -11.95
C ARG A 111 -3.41 -1.52 -12.19
N LEU A 112 -3.95 -2.42 -12.99
CA LEU A 112 -5.39 -2.62 -13.12
C LEU A 112 -5.79 -3.83 -12.28
N GLU A 113 -6.83 -3.68 -11.48
CA GLU A 113 -7.33 -4.73 -10.58
C GLU A 113 -8.81 -4.96 -10.88
N GLU A 114 -9.16 -6.20 -11.19
CA GLU A 114 -10.53 -6.67 -11.18
C GLU A 114 -10.85 -7.22 -9.79
N ARG A 115 -11.96 -6.81 -9.19
CA ARG A 115 -12.31 -7.18 -7.81
C ARG A 115 -13.70 -7.83 -7.80
N PHE A 116 -13.75 -9.07 -7.34
CA PHE A 116 -14.97 -9.86 -7.22
C PHE A 116 -15.30 -10.02 -5.74
N PHE A 117 -16.52 -9.67 -5.36
CA PHE A 117 -17.00 -9.74 -3.98
C PHE A 117 -18.20 -10.66 -3.89
N ASP A 118 -18.31 -11.34 -2.76
CA ASP A 118 -19.53 -12.05 -2.40
C ASP A 118 -20.73 -11.08 -2.38
N GLY A 119 -21.80 -11.43 -3.10
CA GLY A 119 -23.05 -10.66 -3.14
C GLY A 119 -23.02 -9.37 -3.96
N ALA A 120 -21.97 -9.08 -4.73
CA ALA A 120 -21.94 -7.92 -5.62
C ALA A 120 -22.69 -8.16 -6.93
N ASP A 121 -23.35 -7.11 -7.45
CA ASP A 121 -24.05 -7.13 -8.76
C ASP A 121 -23.09 -7.43 -9.92
N ARG A 122 -21.85 -6.93 -9.81
CA ARG A 122 -20.84 -7.02 -10.86
C ARG A 122 -19.42 -6.87 -10.31
N MET A 123 -18.44 -7.18 -11.16
CA MET A 123 -17.03 -6.92 -10.92
C MET A 123 -16.77 -5.42 -10.73
N GLU A 124 -15.96 -5.09 -9.73
CA GLU A 124 -15.42 -3.75 -9.53
C GLU A 124 -14.07 -3.61 -10.23
N LEU A 125 -13.87 -2.49 -10.92
CA LEU A 125 -12.64 -2.22 -11.66
C LEU A 125 -11.88 -1.08 -11.02
N ARG A 126 -10.61 -1.30 -10.69
CA ARG A 126 -9.76 -0.32 -10.03
C ARG A 126 -8.43 -0.12 -10.74
N LEU A 127 -8.07 1.14 -10.96
CA LEU A 127 -6.73 1.55 -11.36
C LEU A 127 -5.93 1.99 -10.13
N ARG A 128 -4.69 1.55 -10.04
CA ARG A 128 -3.74 2.00 -9.03
C ARG A 128 -2.49 2.57 -9.68
N GLN A 129 -2.13 3.75 -9.24
CA GLN A 129 -0.86 4.38 -9.58
C GLN A 129 0.01 4.47 -8.34
N ARG A 130 1.27 4.07 -8.47
CA ARG A 130 2.28 4.15 -7.41
C ARG A 130 3.52 4.87 -7.89
N ILE A 131 4.14 5.64 -6.99
CA ILE A 131 5.50 6.13 -7.11
C ILE A 131 6.25 5.77 -5.82
N LEU A 132 7.38 5.08 -5.95
CA LEU A 132 8.26 4.66 -4.87
C LEU A 132 9.66 5.25 -5.09
N TYR A 133 10.22 5.84 -4.06
CA TYR A 133 11.62 6.26 -3.98
C TYR A 133 12.35 5.39 -2.95
N THR A 134 13.54 4.90 -3.30
CA THR A 134 14.39 4.09 -2.40
C THR A 134 15.77 4.71 -2.22
N GLN A 135 16.16 4.95 -0.97
CA GLN A 135 17.43 5.56 -0.59
C GLN A 135 18.25 4.62 0.29
N PRO A 136 19.45 4.18 -0.12
CA PRO A 136 20.41 3.59 0.81
C PRO A 136 20.82 4.63 1.86
N ILE A 137 20.70 4.30 3.15
CA ILE A 137 21.02 5.22 4.25
C ILE A 137 22.22 4.77 5.09
N ALA A 138 22.48 3.45 5.13
CA ALA A 138 23.68 2.86 5.72
C ALA A 138 23.91 1.46 5.15
N ARG A 139 25.00 0.79 5.53
CA ARG A 139 25.26 -0.60 5.10
C ARG A 139 24.14 -1.52 5.56
N GLY A 140 23.45 -2.15 4.60
CA GLY A 140 22.31 -3.02 4.88
C GLY A 140 21.03 -2.28 5.29
N TRP A 141 20.99 -0.95 5.21
CA TRP A 141 19.82 -0.14 5.56
C TRP A 141 19.37 0.72 4.38
N ARG A 142 18.06 0.73 4.13
CA ARG A 142 17.43 1.62 3.14
C ARG A 142 16.18 2.27 3.71
N ALA A 143 15.92 3.51 3.32
CA ALA A 143 14.66 4.19 3.53
C ALA A 143 13.84 4.17 2.24
N THR A 144 12.53 4.10 2.37
CA THR A 144 11.58 4.20 1.26
C THR A 144 10.55 5.28 1.52
N LEU A 145 10.18 5.98 0.45
CA LEU A 145 9.06 6.92 0.41
C LEU A 145 8.13 6.48 -0.71
N ASN A 146 6.86 6.27 -0.42
CA ASN A 146 5.91 5.75 -1.39
C ASN A 146 4.61 6.55 -1.37
N GLY A 147 4.13 6.94 -2.55
CA GLY A 147 2.83 7.56 -2.77
C GLY A 147 1.99 6.68 -3.69
N GLU A 148 0.75 6.39 -3.31
CA GLU A 148 -0.19 5.64 -4.13
C GLU A 148 -1.55 6.36 -4.25
N TRP A 149 -2.14 6.26 -5.43
CA TRP A 149 -3.50 6.68 -5.74
C TRP A 149 -4.31 5.50 -6.27
N PHE A 150 -5.57 5.43 -5.85
CA PHE A 150 -6.50 4.36 -6.20
C PHE A 150 -7.76 5.00 -6.79
N ALA A 151 -8.01 4.71 -8.06
CA ALA A 151 -9.18 5.16 -8.79
C ALA A 151 -10.13 3.98 -9.02
N LEU A 152 -11.35 4.12 -8.51
CA LEU A 152 -12.45 3.26 -8.89
C LEU A 152 -12.90 3.66 -10.30
N LEU A 153 -12.78 2.77 -11.27
CA LEU A 153 -13.25 2.99 -12.64
C LEU A 153 -14.70 2.52 -12.82
N GLN A 154 -15.08 1.45 -12.12
CA GLN A 154 -16.43 0.90 -12.08
C GLN A 154 -16.70 0.35 -10.68
N GLY A 155 -17.80 0.75 -10.04
CA GLY A 155 -18.23 0.23 -8.74
C GLY A 155 -18.93 -1.13 -8.83
N ARG A 156 -18.87 -1.90 -7.74
CA ARG A 156 -19.46 -3.25 -7.64
C ARG A 156 -20.98 -3.29 -7.64
N ASN A 157 -21.63 -2.18 -7.24
CA ASN A 157 -23.08 -2.05 -7.23
C ASN A 157 -23.54 -1.22 -8.42
N SER A 158 -24.71 -1.56 -8.96
CA SER A 158 -25.41 -0.74 -9.95
C SER A 158 -25.58 0.71 -9.45
N GLY A 159 -25.33 1.68 -10.33
CA GLY A 159 -25.37 3.11 -9.99
C GLY A 159 -24.10 3.69 -9.35
N GLN A 160 -23.12 2.89 -8.93
CA GLN A 160 -21.83 3.41 -8.47
C GLN A 160 -20.90 3.70 -9.65
N GLY A 161 -20.57 4.99 -9.83
CA GLY A 161 -19.69 5.48 -10.88
C GLY A 161 -18.21 5.53 -10.50
N ALA A 162 -17.39 6.07 -11.40
CA ALA A 162 -15.97 6.26 -11.15
C ALA A 162 -15.71 7.26 -10.02
N SER A 163 -14.70 7.01 -9.20
CA SER A 163 -14.34 7.87 -8.07
C SER A 163 -12.89 7.65 -7.64
N THR A 164 -12.38 8.54 -6.79
CA THR A 164 -11.14 8.25 -6.05
C THR A 164 -11.49 7.45 -4.81
N GLU A 165 -10.93 6.25 -4.67
CA GLU A 165 -11.18 5.38 -3.52
C GLU A 165 -10.27 5.76 -2.34
N GLN A 166 -8.98 5.99 -2.60
CA GLN A 166 -8.03 6.35 -1.54
C GLN A 166 -6.71 6.92 -2.09
N TRP A 167 -6.04 7.69 -1.24
CA TRP A 167 -4.65 8.10 -1.34
C TRP A 167 -3.83 7.42 -0.24
N ARG A 168 -2.58 7.04 -0.52
CA ARG A 168 -1.65 6.54 0.48
C ARG A 168 -0.30 7.23 0.39
N ALA A 169 0.23 7.61 1.54
CA ALA A 169 1.62 8.00 1.70
C ALA A 169 2.30 7.06 2.69
N GLN A 170 3.51 6.62 2.37
CA GLN A 170 4.30 5.70 3.18
C GLN A 170 5.70 6.23 3.39
N ILE A 171 6.21 6.03 4.61
CA ILE A 171 7.64 6.01 4.87
C ILE A 171 8.00 4.70 5.56
N ALA A 172 9.11 4.09 5.17
CA ALA A 172 9.61 2.90 5.85
C ALA A 172 11.13 2.86 5.86
N VAL A 173 11.66 2.12 6.84
CA VAL A 173 13.06 1.75 6.93
C VAL A 173 13.14 0.23 6.85
N VAL A 174 14.06 -0.27 6.02
CA VAL A 174 14.28 -1.70 5.80
C VAL A 174 15.73 -2.02 6.12
N HIS A 175 15.93 -3.06 6.92
CA HIS A 175 17.21 -3.63 7.26
C HIS A 175 17.36 -5.01 6.63
N ARG A 176 18.46 -5.22 5.93
CA ARG A 176 18.88 -6.53 5.43
C ARG A 176 19.68 -7.25 6.50
N LEU A 177 19.09 -8.28 7.08
CA LEU A 177 19.73 -9.11 8.11
C LEU A 177 20.79 -10.02 7.50
N ASP A 178 20.48 -10.63 6.35
CA ASP A 178 21.42 -11.44 5.58
C ASP A 178 21.07 -11.45 4.08
N LYS A 179 21.61 -12.40 3.30
CA LYS A 179 21.35 -12.50 1.86
C LYS A 179 19.91 -12.91 1.52
N ARG A 180 19.20 -13.53 2.47
CA ARG A 180 17.87 -14.10 2.30
C ARG A 180 16.80 -13.36 3.09
N LEU A 181 17.14 -12.61 4.12
CA LEU A 181 16.15 -12.02 5.03
C LEU A 181 16.29 -10.51 5.14
N GLU A 182 15.18 -9.82 4.95
CA GLU A 182 15.00 -8.39 5.20
C GLU A 182 13.83 -8.17 6.15
N VAL A 183 13.98 -7.22 7.07
CA VAL A 183 12.92 -6.77 7.97
C VAL A 183 12.73 -5.27 7.80
N GLY A 184 11.51 -4.79 7.96
CA GLY A 184 11.21 -3.38 7.82
C GLY A 184 10.13 -2.93 8.78
N ALA A 185 10.19 -1.65 9.12
CA ALA A 185 9.19 -0.95 9.90
C ALA A 185 8.83 0.34 9.17
N GLY A 186 7.57 0.71 9.22
CA GLY A 186 7.11 1.90 8.53
C GLY A 186 5.77 2.40 9.01
N TYR A 187 5.28 3.39 8.31
CA TYR A 187 4.03 4.06 8.59
C TYR A 187 3.34 4.41 7.28
N TRP A 188 2.04 4.10 7.21
CA TRP A 188 1.13 4.54 6.17
C TRP A 188 0.16 5.57 6.72
N LEU A 189 0.01 6.68 6.00
CA LEU A 189 -1.16 7.54 6.05
C LEU A 189 -2.08 7.16 4.90
N VAL A 190 -3.30 6.75 5.20
CA VAL A 190 -4.31 6.39 4.20
C VAL A 190 -5.47 7.37 4.30
N VAL A 191 -5.79 8.05 3.21
CA VAL A 191 -6.92 8.98 3.13
C VAL A 191 -7.98 8.38 2.22
N PHE A 192 -9.23 8.33 2.69
CA PHE A 192 -10.39 7.87 1.95
C PHE A 192 -11.33 9.04 1.68
N PRO A 193 -11.32 9.60 0.45
CA PRO A 193 -12.22 10.67 0.08
C PRO A 193 -13.69 10.26 0.17
N ARG A 194 -14.56 11.15 0.66
CA ARG A 194 -16.00 10.87 0.83
C ARG A 194 -16.95 11.91 0.22
N GLY A 195 -16.52 12.56 -0.86
CA GLY A 195 -17.31 13.61 -1.53
C GLY A 195 -17.47 14.82 -0.63
N GLU A 196 -18.71 15.21 -0.34
CA GLU A 196 -19.01 16.37 0.53
C GLU A 196 -18.80 16.09 2.03
N ARG A 197 -18.64 14.81 2.42
CA ARG A 197 -18.36 14.44 3.82
C ARG A 197 -16.87 14.59 4.11
N SER A 198 -16.54 14.81 5.38
CA SER A 198 -15.13 14.80 5.83
C SER A 198 -14.44 13.50 5.41
N ASP A 199 -13.19 13.60 5.00
CA ASP A 199 -12.40 12.43 4.66
C ASP A 199 -12.24 11.51 5.88
N ARG A 200 -11.99 10.22 5.61
CA ARG A 200 -11.51 9.31 6.66
C ARG A 200 -10.01 9.17 6.53
N ILE A 201 -9.34 9.07 7.66
CA ILE A 201 -7.88 8.93 7.70
C ILE A 201 -7.53 7.73 8.55
N SER A 202 -6.72 6.81 8.02
CA SER A 202 -6.17 5.72 8.81
C SER A 202 -4.67 5.89 8.97
N HIS A 203 -4.24 5.81 10.24
CA HIS A 203 -2.85 5.78 10.67
C HIS A 203 -2.42 4.33 10.82
N VAL A 204 -1.46 3.89 10.01
CA VAL A 204 -1.13 2.46 9.92
C VAL A 204 0.37 2.23 10.11
N PRO A 205 0.85 2.07 11.35
CA PRO A 205 2.13 1.42 11.60
C PRO A 205 2.16 0.04 10.93
N LEU A 206 3.27 -0.26 10.26
CA LEU A 206 3.43 -1.51 9.52
C LEU A 206 4.79 -2.15 9.77
N THR A 207 4.81 -3.48 9.71
CA THR A 207 6.02 -4.29 9.75
C THR A 207 6.07 -5.17 8.51
N THR A 208 7.24 -5.28 7.90
CA THR A 208 7.49 -6.14 6.75
C THR A 208 8.55 -7.17 7.05
N ILE A 209 8.33 -8.41 6.64
CA ILE A 209 9.34 -9.47 6.63
C ILE A 209 9.45 -9.97 5.20
N THR A 210 10.65 -9.97 4.62
CA THR A 210 10.87 -10.42 3.24
C THR A 210 11.94 -11.49 3.23
N TRP A 211 11.56 -12.66 2.73
CA TRP A 211 12.45 -13.78 2.45
C TRP A 211 12.77 -13.85 0.95
N HIS A 212 14.04 -14.03 0.62
CA HIS A 212 14.57 -14.16 -0.74
C HIS A 212 15.02 -15.60 -0.99
N PHE A 213 14.57 -16.19 -2.10
CA PHE A 213 14.86 -17.58 -2.49
C PHE A 213 15.52 -17.71 -3.85
#